data_AF-A0A2V6Y4M7-F1
#
_entry.id   AF-A0A2V6Y4M7-F1
#
_cell.length_a   1.000
_cell.length_b   1.000
_cell.length_c   1.000
_cell.angle_alpha   90.00
_cell.angle_beta   90.00
_cell.angle_gamma   90.00
#
_symmetry.space_group_name_H-M   'P 1'
#
loop_
_entity.id
_entity.type
_entity.pdbx_description
1 polymer ?
#
loop_
_entity_poly.entity_id
_entity_poly.type
_entity_poly.pdbx_seq_one_letter_code
_entity_poly.pdbx_strand_id
1 'polypeptide(L)' 'MNAFLQQLVLGLLIGGLYGLAAAGLSLVFGVLKVLNVAHGQLIMLGGYGAFWLFALWGLDPF' A
#
# COMPACT_ATOMS: atom_id res chain seq x y z
N MET A 1 22.56 -20.09 9.49
CA MET A 1 22.79 -18.73 8.95
C MET A 1 21.45 -18.23 8.42
N ASN A 2 21.03 -17.00 8.74
CA ASN A 2 20.03 -16.20 8.01
C ASN A 2 18.64 -15.90 8.59
N ALA A 3 18.14 -16.41 9.72
CA ALA A 3 16.85 -15.89 10.23
C ALA A 3 16.95 -14.38 10.55
N PHE A 4 18.01 -14.01 11.27
CA PHE A 4 18.34 -12.61 11.56
C PHE A 4 18.59 -11.78 10.29
N LEU A 5 19.39 -12.28 9.33
CA LEU A 5 19.64 -11.56 8.07
C LEU A 5 18.39 -11.44 7.20
N GLN A 6 17.52 -12.45 7.19
CA GLN A 6 16.24 -12.43 6.48
C GLN A 6 15.29 -11.42 7.11
N GLN A 7 15.18 -11.38 8.44
CA GLN A 7 14.35 -10.39 9.14
C GLN A 7 14.90 -8.97 8.98
N LEU A 8 16.22 -8.80 8.92
CA LEU A 8 16.85 -7.51 8.65
C LEU A 8 16.56 -7.03 7.21
N VAL A 9 16.68 -7.91 6.22
CA VAL A 9 16.32 -7.61 4.82
C VAL A 9 14.83 -7.31 4.68
N LEU A 10 13.95 -8.10 5.30
CA LEU A 10 12.51 -7.84 5.31
C LEU A 10 12.17 -6.52 5.98
N GLY A 11 12.82 -6.21 7.11
CA GLY A 11 12.64 -4.94 7.83
C GLY A 11 13.08 -3.74 6.98
N LEU A 12 14.20 -3.85 6.26
CA LEU A 12 14.66 -2.82 5.33
C LEU A 12 13.73 -2.67 4.13
N LEU A 13 13.21 -3.77 3.57
CA LEU A 13 12.26 -3.75 2.46
C LEU A 13 10.97 -3.05 2.86
N ILE A 14 10.36 -3.48 3.97
CA ILE A 14 9.10 -2.92 4.46
C ILE A 14 9.30 -1.47 4.93
N GLY A 15 10.41 -1.20 5.64
CA GLY A 15 10.78 0.16 6.07
C GLY A 15 11.03 1.09 4.89
N GLY A 16 11.70 0.61 3.85
CA GLY A 16 11.91 1.35 2.61
C GLY A 16 10.61 1.62 1.85
N LEU A 17 9.70 0.64 1.80
CA LEU A 17 8.38 0.79 1.20
C LEU A 17 7.58 1.90 1.91
N TYR A 18 7.52 1.87 3.24
CA TYR A 18 6.84 2.90 4.02
C TYR A 18 7.56 4.25 3.96
N GLY A 19 8.89 4.26 3.92
CA GLY A 19 9.70 5.48 3.76
C GLY A 19 9.43 6.17 2.42
N LEU A 20 9.38 5.41 1.33
CA LEU A 20 9.02 5.93 0.01
C LEU A 20 7.58 6.45 -0.03
N ALA A 21 6.63 5.74 0.59
CA ALA A 21 5.25 6.19 0.69
C ALA A 21 5.14 7.54 1.44
N ALA A 22 5.84 7.68 2.57
CA ALA A 22 5.89 8.91 3.35
C ALA A 22 6.58 10.06 2.59
N ALA A 23 7.68 9.78 1.88
CA ALA A 23 8.38 10.76 1.05
C ALA A 23 7.49 11.26 -0.10
N GLY A 24 6.74 10.37 -0.76
CA GLY A 24 5.76 10.75 -1.79
C GLY A 24 4.67 11.67 -1.23
N LEU A 25 4.14 11.34 -0.05
CA LEU A 25 3.15 12.19 0.62
C LEU A 25 3.74 13.57 1.00
N SER A 26 4.98 13.60 1.48
CA SER A 26 5.70 14.84 1.79
C SER A 26 5.92 15.71 0.56
N LEU A 27 6.24 15.12 -0.60
CA LEU A 27 6.39 15.85 -1.87
C LEU A 27 5.05 16.42 -2.35
N VAL A 28 3.96 15.66 -2.22
CA VAL A 28 2.61 16.11 -2.59
C VAL A 28 2.18 17.32 -1.77
N PHE A 29 2.36 17.27 -0.44
CA PHE A 29 1.99 18.39 0.44
C PHE A 29 2.98 19.55 0.40
N GLY A 30 4.27 19.28 0.25
CA GLY A 30 5.33 20.29 0.31
C GLY A 30 5.52 21.06 -1.00
N VAL A 31 5.58 20.35 -2.12
CA VAL A 31 5.91 20.94 -3.44
C VAL A 31 4.66 21.18 -4.26
N LEU A 32 3.80 20.16 -4.41
CA LEU A 32 2.64 20.24 -5.29
C LEU A 32 1.49 21.05 -4.69
N LYS A 33 1.39 21.13 -3.35
CA LYS A 33 0.34 21.85 -2.59
C LYS A 33 -1.10 21.47 -2.99
N VAL A 34 -1.28 20.35 -3.71
CA VAL A 34 -2.58 19.83 -4.13
C VAL A 34 -2.80 18.49 -3.42
N LEU A 35 -3.85 18.42 -2.59
CA LEU A 35 -4.22 17.22 -1.86
C LEU A 35 -4.99 16.26 -2.79
N ASN A 36 -4.47 15.04 -2.97
CA ASN A 36 -5.19 13.97 -3.65
C ASN A 36 -6.19 13.30 -2.67
N VAL A 37 -7.47 13.68 -2.76
CA VAL A 37 -8.57 13.11 -1.95
C VAL A 37 -9.06 11.75 -2.50
N ALA A 38 -8.68 11.38 -3.73
CA ALA A 38 -9.10 10.13 -4.35
C ALA A 38 -8.44 8.88 -3.72
N HIS A 39 -7.38 9.07 -2.92
CA HIS A 39 -6.64 7.94 -2.32
C HIS A 39 -7.54 7.01 -1.49
N GLY A 40 -8.41 7.57 -0.65
CA GLY A 40 -9.37 6.77 0.13
C GLY A 40 -10.44 6.10 -0.74
N GLN A 41 -10.89 6.76 -1.80
CA GLN A 41 -11.90 6.22 -2.71
C GLN A 41 -11.36 5.05 -3.54
N LEU A 42 -10.08 5.11 -3.94
CA LEU A 42 -9.40 4.02 -4.65
C LEU A 42 -9.24 2.78 -3.78
N ILE A 43 -8.91 2.95 -2.49
CA ILE A 43 -8.84 1.84 -1.54
C ILE A 43 -10.20 1.18 -1.38
N MET A 44 -11.27 1.97 -1.23
CA MET A 44 -12.64 1.45 -1.13
C MET A 44 -13.06 0.73 -2.42
N LEU A 45 -12.72 1.27 -3.59
CA LEU A 45 -13.00 0.63 -4.88
C LEU A 45 -12.31 -0.73 -4.99
N GLY A 46 -11.04 -0.83 -4.58
CA GLY A 46 -10.31 -2.10 -4.55
C GLY A 46 -10.94 -3.13 -3.61
N GLY A 47 -11.34 -2.71 -2.40
CA GLY A 47 -12.01 -3.57 -1.43
C GLY A 47 -13.36 -4.08 -1.91
N TYR A 48 -14.21 -3.20 -2.47
CA TYR A 48 -15.47 -3.61 -3.09
C TYR A 48 -15.23 -4.48 -4.33
N GLY A 49 -14.18 -4.20 -5.12
CA GLY A 49 -13.79 -5.03 -6.26
C GLY A 49 -13.47 -6.45 -5.83
N ALA A 50 -12.64 -6.63 -4.80
CA ALA A 50 -12.34 -7.93 -4.21
C ALA A 50 -13.58 -8.62 -3.64
N PHE A 51 -14.46 -7.88 -2.95
CA PHE A 51 -15.74 -8.39 -2.47
C PHE A 51 -16.62 -8.93 -3.61
N TRP A 52 -16.74 -8.20 -4.71
CA TRP A 52 -17.54 -8.63 -5.86
C TRP A 52 -16.90 -9.78 -6.63
N LEU A 53 -15.57 -9.78 -6.77
CA LEU A 53 -14.82 -10.90 -7.35
C LEU A 53 -15.09 -12.19 -6.55
N PHE A 54 -15.07 -12.10 -5.22
CA PHE A 54 -15.42 -13.21 -4.35
C PHE A 54 -16.90 -13.59 -4.47
N ALA A 55 -17.82 -12.63 -4.38
CA ALA A 55 -19.26 -12.89 -4.39
C ALA A 55 -19.78 -13.48 -5.70
N LEU A 56 -19.18 -13.11 -6.84
CA LEU A 56 -19.65 -13.52 -8.17
C LEU A 56 -18.88 -14.70 -8.74
N TRP A 57 -17.57 -14.77 -8.50
CA TRP A 57 -16.69 -15.77 -9.11
C TRP A 57 -16.04 -16.71 -8.10
N GLY A 58 -16.31 -16.54 -6.80
CA GLY A 58 -15.74 -17.38 -5.75
C GLY A 58 -14.23 -17.21 -5.59
N LEU A 59 -13.65 -16.15 -6.17
CA LEU A 59 -12.22 -15.87 -6.08
C LEU A 59 -11.87 -15.40 -4.67
N ASP A 60 -11.20 -16.26 -3.91
CA ASP A 60 -10.72 -16.01 -2.57
C ASP A 60 -9.68 -14.88 -2.55
N PRO A 61 -9.87 -13.82 -1.73
CA PRO A 61 -8.98 -12.66 -1.68
C PRO A 61 -7.77 -12.84 -0.73
N PHE A 62 -7.45 -14.07 -0.30
CA PHE A 62 -6.40 -14.39 0.68
C PHE A 62 -5.21 -15.12 0.06
#